data_AF-A0A7X8J1J2-F1
#
_entry.id   AF-A0A7X8J1J2-F1
#
_cell.length_a   1.000
_cell.length_b   1.000
_cell.length_c   1.000
_cell.angle_alpha   90.00
_cell.angle_beta   90.00
_cell.angle_gamma   90.00
#
_symmetry.space_group_name_H-M   'P 1'
#
loop_
_entity.id
_entity.type
_entity.pdbx_description
1 polymer ?
#
loop_
_entity_poly.entity_id
_entity_poly.type
_entity_poly.pdbx_seq_one_letter_code
_entity_poly.pdbx_strand_id
1 'polypeptide(L)'
;MDYNIYELIIKPKSSFITNLESDIIWGHIMWMMKYIEGEPKFKEILDEFNNGNPPFIVSNGFYTGYLPFYNNSTLNREDTDKLSEYIEGKSKLNTITALKEMKKVKEVSIDIFSQLREGKKSRDIIEECFKGERCPKCFDKQSKLLCEHGKKCKVFNNNKFDDDSSICKYNDKKGINITETKNSINRITDTTIDLDN
;
A
#
# COMPACT_ATOMS: atom_id res chain seq x y z
N MET A 1 8.48 6.98 -26.57
CA MET A 1 8.42 8.24 -25.79
C MET A 1 9.27 8.02 -24.56
N ASP A 2 10.31 8.82 -24.41
CA ASP A 2 11.16 8.78 -23.23
C ASP A 2 10.67 9.87 -22.28
N TYR A 3 10.14 9.47 -21.13
CA TYR A 3 9.72 10.39 -20.08
C TYR A 3 10.80 10.47 -19.01
N ASN A 4 11.04 11.69 -18.52
CA ASN A 4 11.79 11.87 -17.28
C ASN A 4 10.90 11.47 -16.09
N ILE A 5 11.46 10.70 -15.16
CA ILE A 5 10.75 10.26 -13.95
C ILE A 5 10.99 11.29 -12.86
N TYR A 6 9.90 11.85 -12.32
CA TYR A 6 9.92 12.77 -11.19
C TYR A 6 9.20 12.15 -10.00
N GLU A 7 9.72 12.38 -8.79
CA GLU A 7 9.08 11.98 -7.54
C GLU A 7 8.47 13.19 -6.86
N LEU A 8 7.17 13.15 -6.58
CA LEU A 8 6.44 14.15 -5.82
C LEU A 8 6.12 13.62 -4.42
N ILE A 9 6.79 14.17 -3.40
CA ILE A 9 6.55 13.78 -2.00
C ILE A 9 5.53 14.73 -1.37
N ILE A 10 4.35 14.20 -1.05
CA ILE A 10 3.28 14.96 -0.38
C ILE A 10 3.33 14.66 1.13
N LYS A 11 3.48 15.72 1.94
CA LYS A 11 3.39 15.65 3.41
C LYS A 11 2.03 16.20 3.85
N PRO A 12 1.01 15.35 4.05
CA PRO A 12 -0.30 15.83 4.44
C PRO A 12 -0.24 16.53 5.80
N LYS A 13 -0.88 17.71 5.89
CA LYS A 13 -1.12 18.40 7.16
C LYS A 13 -2.40 17.94 7.85
N SER A 14 -3.23 17.14 7.17
CA SER A 14 -4.49 16.61 7.68
C SER A 14 -4.84 15.32 6.93
N SER A 15 -5.83 14.57 7.45
CA SER A 15 -6.26 13.31 6.83
C SER A 15 -6.87 13.54 5.44
N PHE A 16 -6.52 12.68 4.49
CA PHE A 16 -7.23 12.58 3.21
C PHE A 16 -8.54 11.80 3.38
N ILE A 17 -9.57 12.21 2.63
CA ILE A 17 -10.84 11.47 2.53
C ILE A 17 -10.72 10.36 1.47
N THR A 18 -10.10 10.69 0.34
CA THR A 18 -9.94 9.79 -0.82
C THR A 18 -8.48 9.37 -0.95
N ASN A 19 -8.23 8.14 -1.38
CA ASN A 19 -6.90 7.70 -1.76
C ASN A 19 -6.39 8.53 -2.94
N LEU A 20 -5.08 8.72 -3.02
CA LEU A 20 -4.44 9.46 -4.12
C LEU A 20 -4.35 8.56 -5.36
N GLU A 21 -5.47 8.39 -6.05
CA GLU A 21 -5.53 7.65 -7.31
C GLU A 21 -5.07 8.54 -8.48
N SER A 22 -4.50 7.92 -9.53
CA SER A 22 -3.88 8.64 -10.65
C SER A 22 -4.84 9.54 -11.41
N ASP A 23 -6.11 9.14 -11.54
CA ASP A 23 -7.18 9.92 -12.14
C ASP A 23 -7.50 11.19 -11.34
N ILE A 24 -7.52 11.08 -10.00
CA ILE A 24 -7.72 12.21 -9.09
C ILE A 24 -6.53 13.17 -9.18
N ILE A 25 -5.30 12.66 -9.12
CA ILE A 25 -4.10 13.49 -9.22
C ILE A 25 -4.05 14.19 -10.57
N TRP A 26 -4.28 13.45 -11.66
CA TRP A 26 -4.33 14.01 -13.02
C TRP A 26 -5.40 15.10 -13.12
N GLY A 27 -6.62 14.85 -12.63
CA GLY A 27 -7.70 15.83 -12.64
C GLY A 27 -7.33 17.10 -11.88
N HIS A 28 -6.71 16.98 -10.70
CA HIS A 28 -6.23 18.14 -9.94
C HIS A 28 -5.13 18.92 -10.67
N ILE A 29 -4.18 18.23 -11.32
CA ILE A 29 -3.15 18.87 -12.15
C ILE A 29 -3.80 19.65 -13.29
N MET A 30 -4.76 19.04 -13.99
CA MET A 30 -5.47 19.69 -15.11
C MET A 30 -6.25 20.92 -14.68
N TRP A 31 -6.93 20.88 -13.53
CA TRP A 31 -7.58 22.05 -12.95
C TRP A 31 -6.58 23.14 -12.58
N MET A 32 -5.48 22.77 -11.93
CA MET A 32 -4.41 23.72 -11.57
C MET A 32 -3.86 24.43 -12.80
N MET A 33 -3.59 23.70 -13.89
CA MET A 33 -3.11 24.26 -15.15
C MET A 33 -4.12 25.22 -15.76
N LYS A 34 -5.42 24.89 -15.74
CA LYS A 34 -6.48 25.80 -16.19
C LYS A 34 -6.54 27.09 -15.37
N TYR A 35 -6.32 27.02 -14.05
CA TYR A 35 -6.32 28.21 -13.19
C TYR A 35 -5.07 29.08 -13.34
N ILE A 36 -3.90 28.49 -13.57
CA ILE A 36 -2.63 29.22 -13.67
C ILE A 36 -2.40 29.76 -15.09
N GLU A 37 -2.60 28.94 -16.12
CA GLU A 37 -2.25 29.23 -17.51
C GLU A 37 -3.46 29.64 -18.36
N GLY A 38 -4.68 29.46 -17.83
CA GLY A 38 -5.93 29.78 -18.51
C GLY A 38 -6.42 28.71 -19.48
N GLU A 39 -7.60 28.96 -20.06
CA GLU A 39 -8.31 28.03 -20.94
C GLU A 39 -7.54 27.64 -22.23
N PRO A 40 -6.80 28.55 -22.92
CA PRO A 40 -6.12 28.19 -24.16
C PRO A 40 -5.07 27.10 -23.96
N LYS A 41 -4.21 27.24 -22.94
CA LYS A 41 -3.15 26.28 -22.67
C LYS A 41 -3.69 24.94 -22.16
N PHE A 42 -4.76 24.99 -21.37
CA PHE A 42 -5.48 23.79 -20.94
C PHE A 42 -5.99 22.96 -22.13
N LYS A 43 -6.61 23.59 -23.14
CA LYS A 43 -7.11 22.90 -24.33
C LYS A 43 -6.00 22.28 -25.16
N GLU A 44 -4.91 23.03 -25.39
CA GLU A 44 -3.73 22.52 -26.11
C GLU A 44 -3.23 21.21 -25.49
N ILE A 45 -3.08 21.19 -24.16
CA ILE A 45 -2.59 20.01 -23.44
C ILE A 45 -3.61 18.87 -23.45
N LEU A 46 -4.90 19.19 -23.30
CA LEU A 46 -5.96 18.19 -23.41
C LEU A 46 -5.98 17.53 -24.80
N ASP A 47 -5.75 18.31 -25.86
CA ASP A 47 -5.65 17.80 -27.22
C ASP A 47 -4.43 16.89 -27.41
N GLU A 48 -3.28 17.20 -26.78
CA GLU A 48 -2.12 16.30 -26.77
C GLU A 48 -2.44 14.94 -26.12
N PHE A 49 -3.17 14.93 -25.00
CA PHE A 49 -3.66 13.69 -24.40
C PHE A 49 -4.58 12.91 -25.34
N ASN A 50 -5.55 13.58 -25.99
CA ASN A 50 -6.51 12.95 -26.89
C ASN A 50 -5.85 12.40 -28.17
N ASN A 51 -4.78 13.05 -28.64
CA ASN A 51 -4.02 12.64 -29.82
C ASN A 51 -3.01 11.50 -29.52
N GLY A 52 -3.00 10.95 -28.30
CA GLY A 52 -2.09 9.88 -27.92
C GLY A 52 -0.64 10.34 -27.69
N ASN A 53 -0.42 11.65 -27.53
CA ASN A 53 0.88 12.25 -27.21
C ASN A 53 0.85 12.91 -25.82
N PRO A 54 0.58 12.17 -24.74
CA PRO A 54 0.40 12.78 -23.43
C PRO A 54 1.70 13.46 -22.97
N PRO A 55 1.68 14.75 -22.61
CA PRO A 55 2.90 15.45 -22.18
C PRO A 55 3.46 14.91 -20.86
N PHE A 56 2.62 14.26 -20.04
CA PHE A 56 3.04 13.59 -18.81
C PHE A 56 2.14 12.39 -18.49
N ILE A 57 2.65 11.49 -17.64
CA ILE A 57 1.94 10.34 -17.09
C ILE A 57 2.07 10.38 -15.57
N VAL A 58 0.98 10.06 -14.87
CA VAL A 58 0.91 10.10 -13.41
C VAL A 58 0.63 8.70 -12.86
N SER A 59 1.38 8.28 -11.85
CA SER A 59 1.10 7.05 -11.11
C SER A 59 0.11 7.30 -9.96
N ASN A 60 -0.47 6.23 -9.41
CA ASN A 60 -1.13 6.32 -8.12
C ASN A 60 -0.13 6.78 -7.05
N GLY A 61 -0.62 7.45 -6.02
CA GLY A 61 0.13 7.76 -4.81
C GLY A 61 0.32 6.51 -3.94
N PHE A 62 1.53 6.36 -3.43
CA PHE A 62 1.93 5.29 -2.51
C PHE A 62 2.81 5.88 -1.41
N TYR A 63 2.97 5.14 -0.31
CA TYR A 63 3.86 5.57 0.77
C TYR A 63 5.31 5.61 0.31
N THR A 64 6.05 6.63 0.74
CA THR A 64 7.48 6.75 0.44
C THR A 64 8.23 5.49 0.88
N GLY A 65 9.06 4.93 -0.02
CA GLY A 65 9.80 3.69 0.24
C GLY A 65 9.02 2.40 -0.07
N TYR A 66 7.76 2.51 -0.48
CA TYR A 66 6.89 1.38 -0.82
C TYR A 66 6.33 1.54 -2.23
N LEU A 67 6.06 0.42 -2.89
CA LEU A 67 5.46 0.34 -4.21
C LEU A 67 4.33 -0.70 -4.22
N PRO A 68 3.34 -0.59 -5.13
CA PRO A 68 2.28 -1.57 -5.28
C PRO A 68 2.85 -2.98 -5.52
N PHE A 69 2.36 -3.95 -4.75
CA PHE A 69 2.72 -5.34 -4.93
C PHE A 69 1.98 -5.92 -6.12
N TYR A 70 2.72 -6.40 -7.12
CA TYR A 70 2.16 -7.17 -8.22
C TYR A 70 2.49 -8.64 -8.04
N ASN A 71 1.46 -9.48 -7.98
CA ASN A 71 1.64 -10.91 -7.90
C ASN A 71 1.90 -11.47 -9.30
N ASN A 72 3.15 -11.86 -9.57
CA ASN A 72 3.57 -12.39 -10.87
C ASN A 72 3.39 -13.90 -10.99
N SER A 73 2.78 -14.57 -9.99
CA SER A 73 2.68 -16.03 -9.98
C SER A 73 1.42 -16.55 -9.28
N THR A 74 0.78 -17.55 -9.89
CA THR A 74 -0.34 -18.29 -9.30
C THR A 74 0.20 -19.44 -8.48
N LEU A 75 -0.34 -19.77 -7.30
CA LEU A 75 0.06 -20.99 -6.58
C LEU A 75 -0.84 -22.15 -7.00
N ASN A 76 -0.23 -23.29 -7.34
CA ASN A 76 -0.97 -24.52 -7.68
C ASN A 76 -1.21 -25.39 -6.43
N ARG A 77 -2.03 -26.44 -6.56
CA ARG A 77 -2.31 -27.39 -5.46
C ARG A 77 -1.04 -28.07 -4.94
N GLU A 78 -0.15 -28.46 -5.84
CA GLU A 78 1.15 -29.05 -5.48
C GLU A 78 2.01 -28.09 -4.64
N ASP A 79 2.00 -26.81 -4.97
CA ASP A 79 2.72 -25.78 -4.21
C ASP A 79 2.12 -25.64 -2.81
N THR A 80 0.78 -25.68 -2.69
CA THR A 80 0.13 -25.62 -1.38
C THR A 80 0.42 -26.84 -0.52
N ASP A 81 0.57 -28.02 -1.14
CA ASP A 81 0.92 -29.25 -0.43
C ASP A 81 2.37 -29.18 0.08
N LYS A 82 3.31 -28.71 -0.74
CA LYS A 82 4.72 -28.47 -0.32
C LYS A 82 4.80 -27.44 0.80
N LEU A 83 4.06 -26.35 0.71
CA LEU A 83 4.04 -25.30 1.74
C LEU A 83 3.47 -25.80 3.08
N SER A 84 2.53 -26.75 3.05
CA SER A 84 1.93 -27.32 4.25
C SER A 84 2.92 -28.14 5.09
N GLU A 85 4.01 -28.63 4.51
CA GLU A 85 5.07 -29.34 5.24
C GLU A 85 5.85 -28.44 6.19
N TYR A 86 5.89 -27.13 5.91
CA TYR A 86 6.63 -26.16 6.71
C TYR A 86 5.86 -25.67 7.95
N ILE A 87 4.56 -25.99 8.06
CA ILE A 87 3.72 -25.60 9.20
C ILE A 87 3.67 -26.74 10.23
N GLU A 88 3.90 -26.40 11.50
CA GLU A 88 3.74 -27.33 12.62
C GLU A 88 2.31 -27.91 12.63
N GLY A 89 2.20 -29.24 12.51
CA GLY A 89 0.92 -29.97 12.44
C GLY A 89 0.40 -30.26 11.02
N LYS A 90 1.12 -29.89 9.95
CA LYS A 90 0.78 -30.21 8.54
C LYS A 90 -0.66 -29.86 8.15
N SER A 91 -1.20 -28.79 8.72
CA SER A 91 -2.58 -28.38 8.48
C SER A 91 -2.69 -27.61 7.16
N LYS A 92 -3.36 -28.22 6.17
CA LYS A 92 -3.70 -27.55 4.90
C LYS A 92 -4.55 -26.31 5.11
N LEU A 93 -5.43 -26.32 6.12
CA LEU A 93 -6.29 -25.17 6.44
C LEU A 93 -5.48 -23.95 6.88
N ASN A 94 -4.48 -24.14 7.75
CA ASN A 94 -3.62 -23.05 8.22
C ASN A 94 -2.79 -22.45 7.06
N THR A 95 -2.32 -23.31 6.15
CA THR A 95 -1.60 -22.89 4.94
C THR A 95 -2.48 -22.00 4.05
N ILE A 96 -3.73 -22.40 3.82
CA ILE A 96 -4.67 -21.62 3.01
C ILE A 96 -5.00 -20.28 3.70
N THR A 97 -5.22 -20.27 5.02
CA THR A 97 -5.47 -19.03 5.75
C THR A 97 -4.28 -18.07 5.66
N ALA A 98 -3.06 -18.57 5.88
CA ALA A 98 -1.84 -17.77 5.76
C ALA A 98 -1.69 -17.17 4.36
N LEU A 99 -1.92 -17.96 3.31
CA LEU A 99 -1.88 -17.49 1.92
C LEU A 99 -2.95 -16.42 1.64
N LYS A 100 -4.13 -16.52 2.24
CA LYS A 100 -5.17 -15.49 2.12
C LYS A 100 -4.72 -14.18 2.76
N GLU A 101 -4.10 -14.22 3.93
CA GLU A 101 -3.59 -13.02 4.59
C GLU A 101 -2.43 -12.40 3.80
N MET A 102 -1.49 -13.20 3.30
CA MET A 102 -0.40 -12.72 2.44
C MET A 102 -0.91 -12.04 1.16
N LYS A 103 -2.01 -12.55 0.56
CA LYS A 103 -2.64 -11.92 -0.61
C LYS A 103 -3.27 -10.56 -0.31
N LYS A 104 -3.55 -10.21 0.95
CA LYS A 104 -4.09 -8.90 1.33
C LYS A 104 -3.02 -7.80 1.34
N VAL A 105 -1.74 -8.16 1.27
CA VAL A 105 -0.63 -7.20 1.21
C VAL A 105 -0.67 -6.49 -0.14
N LYS A 106 -0.98 -5.18 -0.13
CA LYS A 106 -1.11 -4.36 -1.33
C LYS A 106 0.19 -3.66 -1.74
N GLU A 107 1.11 -3.47 -0.81
CA GLU A 107 2.31 -2.65 -0.99
C GLU A 107 3.53 -3.39 -0.42
N VAL A 108 4.67 -3.26 -1.08
CA VAL A 108 5.96 -3.85 -0.72
C VAL A 108 7.07 -2.81 -0.75
N SER A 109 8.16 -3.08 -0.04
CA SER A 109 9.34 -2.21 -0.09
C SER A 109 9.97 -2.18 -1.48
N ILE A 110 10.67 -1.07 -1.80
CA ILE A 110 11.37 -0.90 -3.09
C ILE A 110 12.38 -2.04 -3.35
N ASP A 111 13.02 -2.56 -2.30
CA ASP A 111 13.96 -3.69 -2.42
C ASP A 111 13.28 -4.95 -2.97
N ILE A 112 12.07 -5.25 -2.48
CA ILE A 112 11.30 -6.43 -2.90
C ILE A 112 10.74 -6.20 -4.30
N PHE A 113 10.26 -5.00 -4.57
CA PHE A 113 9.79 -4.63 -5.90
C PHE A 113 10.90 -4.77 -6.94
N SER A 114 12.13 -4.38 -6.60
CA SER A 114 13.31 -4.54 -7.47
C SER A 114 13.62 -6.02 -7.72
N GLN A 115 13.59 -6.86 -6.67
CA GLN A 115 13.76 -8.32 -6.82
C GLN A 115 12.70 -8.95 -7.72
N LEU A 116 11.43 -8.52 -7.60
CA LEU A 116 10.34 -8.99 -8.47
C LEU A 116 10.59 -8.57 -9.92
N ARG A 117 11.03 -7.32 -10.14
CA ARG A 117 11.35 -6.79 -11.47
C ARG A 117 12.51 -7.51 -12.13
N GLU A 118 13.51 -7.92 -11.35
CA GLU A 118 14.67 -8.72 -11.79
C GLU A 118 14.32 -10.18 -12.15
N GLY A 119 13.06 -10.60 -11.94
CA GLY A 119 12.56 -11.91 -12.37
C GLY A 119 12.30 -12.89 -11.23
N LYS A 120 12.46 -12.49 -9.96
CA LYS A 120 12.09 -13.33 -8.82
C LYS A 120 10.57 -13.55 -8.81
N LYS A 121 10.13 -14.79 -8.60
CA LYS A 121 8.69 -15.10 -8.58
C LYS A 121 8.12 -14.78 -7.19
N SER A 122 6.86 -14.35 -7.14
CA SER A 122 6.17 -14.13 -5.87
C SER A 122 6.07 -15.44 -5.07
N ARG A 123 6.06 -16.61 -5.72
CA ARG A 123 6.15 -17.92 -5.05
C ARG A 123 7.41 -18.04 -4.19
N ASP A 124 8.57 -17.64 -4.71
CA ASP A 124 9.84 -17.77 -3.99
C ASP A 124 9.84 -16.89 -2.73
N ILE A 125 9.27 -15.68 -2.82
CA ILE A 125 9.11 -14.78 -1.67
C ILE A 125 8.15 -15.39 -0.64
N ILE A 126 7.07 -16.03 -1.09
CA ILE A 126 6.12 -16.72 -0.22
C ILE A 126 6.80 -17.90 0.47
N GLU A 127 7.54 -18.75 -0.26
CA GLU A 127 8.32 -19.85 0.31
C GLU A 127 9.33 -19.37 1.36
N GLU A 128 10.03 -18.26 1.09
CA GLU A 128 10.93 -17.61 2.06
C GLU A 128 10.19 -17.16 3.34
N CYS A 129 8.91 -16.78 3.23
CA CYS A 129 8.09 -16.50 4.41
C CYS A 129 7.76 -17.76 5.21
N PHE A 130 7.41 -18.87 4.56
CA PHE A 130 7.14 -20.15 5.23
C PHE A 130 8.41 -20.77 5.85
N LYS A 131 9.58 -20.55 5.24
CA LYS A 131 10.89 -20.91 5.82
C LYS A 131 11.25 -20.05 7.05
N GLY A 132 10.58 -18.92 7.22
CA GLY A 132 10.80 -17.98 8.32
C GLY A 132 11.95 -17.01 8.07
N GLU A 133 12.39 -16.82 6.82
CA GLU A 133 13.43 -15.85 6.46
C GLU A 133 12.85 -14.44 6.29
N ARG A 134 11.54 -14.38 5.96
CA ARG A 134 10.79 -13.15 5.70
C ARG A 134 9.50 -13.08 6.52
N CYS A 135 9.03 -11.87 6.73
CA CYS A 135 7.78 -11.62 7.46
C CYS A 135 6.55 -11.77 6.54
N PRO A 136 5.53 -12.56 6.90
CA PRO A 136 4.30 -12.74 6.10
C PRO A 136 3.48 -11.48 5.85
N LYS A 137 3.64 -10.43 6.67
CA LYS A 137 2.86 -9.18 6.58
C LYS A 137 3.47 -8.13 5.67
N CYS A 138 4.79 -8.11 5.51
CA CYS A 138 5.50 -7.06 4.76
C CYS A 138 6.51 -7.61 3.74
N PHE A 139 6.74 -8.92 3.73
CA PHE A 139 7.73 -9.60 2.89
C PHE A 139 9.19 -9.14 3.09
N ASP A 140 9.46 -8.23 4.03
CA ASP A 140 10.80 -7.81 4.40
C ASP A 140 11.54 -8.95 5.15
N LYS A 141 12.87 -8.95 5.03
CA LYS A 141 13.75 -9.91 5.71
C LYS A 141 13.64 -9.73 7.22
N GLN A 142 13.64 -10.84 7.96
CA GLN A 142 13.68 -10.79 9.43
C GLN A 142 14.90 -10.05 9.97
N SER A 143 16.04 -10.06 9.29
CA SER A 143 17.22 -9.29 9.73
C SER A 143 16.98 -7.77 9.79
N LYS A 144 16.03 -7.25 8.99
CA LYS A 144 15.62 -5.83 9.03
C LYS A 144 14.51 -5.56 10.04
N LEU A 145 13.86 -6.61 10.56
CA LEU A 145 12.72 -6.52 11.47
C LEU A 145 13.16 -6.98 12.85
N LEU A 146 12.94 -6.15 13.87
CA LEU A 146 13.07 -6.56 15.28
C LEU A 146 11.87 -7.43 15.70
N CYS A 147 11.60 -8.50 14.95
CA CYS A 147 10.47 -9.40 15.11
C CYS A 147 10.98 -10.82 15.38
N GLU A 148 10.75 -11.29 16.60
CA GLU A 148 11.19 -12.61 17.08
C GLU A 148 10.22 -13.74 16.69
N HIS A 149 9.11 -13.40 16.00
CA HIS A 149 8.01 -14.34 15.77
C HIS A 149 8.30 -15.41 14.73
N GLY A 150 9.26 -15.24 13.82
CA GLY A 150 9.74 -16.37 13.02
C GLY A 150 8.62 -17.16 12.30
N LYS A 151 8.72 -18.48 12.44
CA LYS A 151 7.71 -19.48 12.06
C LYS A 151 6.47 -19.53 12.96
N LYS A 152 6.52 -18.89 14.13
CA LYS A 152 5.41 -18.79 15.10
C LYS A 152 4.52 -17.56 14.86
N CYS A 153 4.63 -16.91 13.70
CA CYS A 153 3.83 -15.73 13.37
C CYS A 153 2.31 -16.03 13.41
N LYS A 154 1.51 -15.08 13.94
CA LYS A 154 0.03 -15.17 14.04
C LYS A 154 -0.65 -15.58 12.73
N VAL A 155 -0.06 -15.21 11.60
CA VAL A 155 -0.53 -15.51 10.24
C VAL A 155 -0.54 -17.01 9.96
N PHE A 156 0.36 -17.80 10.56
CA PHE A 156 0.47 -19.24 10.32
C PHE A 156 -0.38 -20.10 11.28
N ASN A 157 -0.78 -19.57 12.45
CA ASN A 157 -1.43 -20.34 13.52
C ASN A 157 -2.88 -19.91 13.83
N ASN A 158 -3.61 -19.34 12.87
CA ASN A 158 -5.03 -18.95 13.03
C ASN A 158 -5.31 -18.19 14.35
N ASN A 159 -4.52 -17.17 14.68
CA ASN A 159 -4.68 -16.37 15.90
C ASN A 159 -4.51 -17.11 17.24
N LYS A 160 -4.01 -18.34 17.29
CA LYS A 160 -3.58 -18.94 18.56
C LYS A 160 -2.21 -18.39 18.96
N PHE A 161 -2.19 -17.53 19.97
CA PHE A 161 -0.99 -17.23 20.76
C PHE A 161 -1.29 -17.58 22.21
N ASP A 162 -0.41 -18.37 22.82
CA ASP A 162 -0.41 -18.70 24.24
C ASP A 162 0.37 -17.67 25.09
N ASP A 163 0.72 -16.49 24.55
CA ASP A 163 1.32 -15.45 25.39
C ASP A 163 1.18 -14.04 24.80
N ASP A 164 0.61 -13.13 25.59
CA ASP A 164 0.39 -11.70 25.33
C ASP A 164 1.70 -10.86 25.34
N SER A 165 2.85 -11.49 25.54
CA SER A 165 4.12 -10.79 25.83
C SER A 165 4.95 -10.38 24.60
N SER A 166 4.56 -10.77 23.39
CA SER A 166 5.34 -10.47 22.18
C SER A 166 4.50 -9.70 21.15
N ILE A 167 4.43 -8.38 21.35
CA ILE A 167 3.78 -7.44 20.42
C ILE A 167 4.53 -7.50 19.08
N CYS A 168 3.85 -7.92 18.01
CA CYS A 168 4.40 -7.79 16.66
C CYS A 168 4.59 -6.29 16.39
N LYS A 169 5.85 -5.82 16.39
CA LYS A 169 6.18 -4.41 16.13
C LYS A 169 5.79 -3.96 14.71
N TYR A 170 5.49 -4.91 13.81
CA TYR A 170 4.76 -4.62 12.58
C TYR A 170 3.24 -4.56 12.89
N ASN A 171 2.88 -3.55 13.68
CA ASN A 171 1.55 -2.96 13.60
C ASN A 171 1.47 -2.29 12.24
N ASP A 172 0.33 -2.42 11.57
CA ASP A 172 0.06 -1.79 10.29
C ASP A 172 0.65 -0.38 10.27
N LYS A 173 1.61 -0.10 9.38
CA LYS A 173 2.13 1.26 9.15
C LYS A 173 1.06 2.20 8.57
N LYS A 174 -0.23 1.84 8.70
CA LYS A 174 -1.39 2.66 8.37
C LYS A 174 -1.76 3.46 9.60
N GLY A 175 -1.06 4.58 9.78
CA GLY A 175 -1.46 5.64 10.69
C GLY A 175 -0.46 5.87 11.82
N ILE A 176 0.31 6.95 11.70
CA ILE A 176 0.57 7.75 12.89
C ILE A 176 -0.80 8.31 13.27
N ASN A 177 -1.43 7.81 14.33
CA ASN A 177 -2.61 8.44 14.91
C ASN A 177 -2.15 9.76 15.55
N ILE A 178 -1.97 10.79 14.74
CA ILE A 178 -1.92 12.15 15.25
C ILE A 178 -3.37 12.54 15.49
N THR A 179 -3.80 12.43 16.75
CA THR A 179 -5.10 12.90 17.19
C THR A 179 -5.07 14.43 17.21
N GLU A 180 -5.17 15.06 16.03
CA GLU A 180 -5.52 16.47 15.99
C GLU A 180 -7.03 16.58 16.16
N THR A 181 -7.45 17.22 17.25
CA THR A 181 -8.84 17.61 17.48
C THR A 181 -9.29 18.49 16.32
N LYS A 182 -10.01 17.89 15.36
CA LYS A 182 -10.65 18.64 14.30
C LYS A 182 -11.71 19.53 14.95
N ASN A 183 -11.55 20.84 14.86
CA ASN A 183 -12.67 21.76 15.03
C ASN A 183 -13.74 21.33 14.03
N SER A 184 -14.86 20.83 14.55
CA SER A 184 -16.05 20.55 13.76
C SER A 184 -16.51 21.86 13.13
N ILE A 185 -16.20 22.06 11.84
CA ILE A 185 -16.88 23.07 11.05
C ILE A 185 -18.34 22.64 11.01
N ASN A 186 -19.19 23.30 11.79
CA ASN A 186 -20.63 23.16 11.72
C ASN A 186 -21.08 23.49 10.30
N ARG A 187 -21.27 22.45 9.47
CA ARG A 187 -22.09 22.57 8.27
C ARG A 187 -23.53 22.45 8.73
N ILE A 188 -24.28 23.53 8.52
CA ILE A 188 -25.73 23.70 8.75
C ILE A 188 -26.04 24.32 10.12
N THR A 189 -26.10 25.66 10.17
CA THR A 189 -27.34 26.42 10.45
C THR A 189 -27.10 27.88 10.09
N ASP A 190 -27.82 28.38 9.08
CA ASP A 190 -28.16 29.79 8.99
C ASP A 190 -28.98 30.16 10.23
N THR A 191 -28.34 30.80 11.20
CA THR A 191 -29.04 31.63 12.18
C THR A 191 -28.15 32.83 12.48
N THR A 192 -28.40 33.89 11.71
CA THR A 192 -28.20 35.26 12.18
C THR A 192 -28.99 35.42 13.48
N ILE A 193 -28.30 35.52 14.60
CA ILE A 193 -28.87 36.14 15.80
C ILE A 193 -27.86 37.20 16.22
N ASP A 194 -28.23 38.42 15.88
CA ASP A 194 -27.67 39.66 16.39
C ASP A 194 -27.70 39.63 17.92
N LEU A 195 -26.61 40.06 18.54
CA LEU A 195 -26.62 40.49 19.93
C LEU A 195 -26.11 41.92 19.99
N ASP A 196 -27.04 42.83 19.72
CA ASP A 196 -27.09 44.14 20.37
C ASP A 196 -27.45 43.94 21.84
N ASN A 197 -26.50 44.29 22.73
CA ASN A 197 -26.66 45.04 23.99
C ASN A 197 -25.42 44.87 24.88
#